data_AF-A0A6M4P9U9-F1
#
_entry.id   AF-A0A6M4P9U9-F1
#
_cell.length_a   1.000
_cell.length_b   1.000
_cell.length_c   1.000
_cell.angle_alpha   90.00
_cell.angle_beta   90.00
_cell.angle_gamma   90.00
#
_symmetry.space_group_name_H-M   'P 1'
#
loop_
_entity.id
_entity.type
_entity.pdbx_description
1 polymer ?
#
loop_
_entity_poly.entity_id
_entity_poly.type
_entity_poly.pdbx_seq_one_letter_code
_entity_poly.pdbx_strand_id
1 'polypeptide(L)' 'MQFLEPKNKNAKSVDWEISEQVRVIVKQYAEYAERTESEAVDEFLLNILDDKKFIEWIANKRSNKRIVEKMGIKDRVG' A
#
# COMPACT_ATOMS: atom_id res chain seq x y z
N MET A 1 -3.34 -11.72 1.32
CA MET A 1 -2.94 -10.97 2.53
C MET A 1 -4.14 -10.72 3.42
N GLN A 2 -3.91 -10.42 4.69
CA GLN A 2 -4.95 -9.80 5.52
C GLN A 2 -4.90 -8.29 5.27
N PHE A 3 -5.96 -7.75 4.69
CA PHE A 3 -6.07 -6.33 4.37
C PHE A 3 -6.72 -5.54 5.50
N LEU A 4 -6.49 -4.22 5.52
CA LEU A 4 -7.01 -3.34 6.55
C LEU A 4 -8.45 -2.94 6.22
N GLU A 5 -9.35 -3.08 7.20
CA GLU A 5 -10.70 -2.55 7.09
C GLU A 5 -10.73 -1.06 7.47
N PRO A 6 -11.58 -0.23 6.84
CA PRO A 6 -11.72 1.18 7.18
C PRO A 6 -11.99 1.40 8.68
N LYS A 7 -11.25 2.32 9.30
CA LYS A 7 -11.52 2.82 10.64
C LYS A 7 -11.75 4.33 10.56
N ASN A 8 -12.88 4.80 11.08
CA ASN A 8 -13.17 6.23 11.21
C ASN A 8 -12.24 6.84 12.26
N LYS A 9 -11.06 7.29 11.83
CA LYS A 9 -10.11 8.03 12.65
C LYS A 9 -9.93 9.42 12.05
N ASN A 10 -9.83 10.42 12.92
CA ASN A 10 -9.36 11.76 12.56
C ASN A 10 -7.87 11.64 12.18
N ALA A 11 -7.61 11.38 10.89
CA ALA A 11 -6.27 11.19 10.37
C ALA A 11 -5.50 12.52 10.49
N LYS A 12 -4.39 12.50 11.22
CA LYS A 12 -3.39 13.56 11.19
C LYS A 12 -2.42 13.27 10.04
N SER A 13 -1.87 14.33 9.44
CA SER A 13 -0.73 14.17 8.53
C SER A 13 0.41 13.50 9.29
N VAL A 14 1.00 12.46 8.71
CA VAL A 14 2.11 11.72 9.31
C VAL A 14 3.27 11.69 8.33
N ASP A 15 4.45 12.02 8.82
CA ASP A 15 5.70 11.52 8.25
C ASP A 15 5.77 10.02 8.57
N TRP A 16 6.18 9.21 7.60
CA TRP A 16 6.12 7.76 7.72
C TRP A 16 7.13 7.26 8.76
N GLU A 17 6.64 6.96 9.96
CA GLU A 17 7.43 6.29 11.00
C GLU A 17 7.12 4.79 11.01
N ILE A 18 8.14 3.98 10.73
CA ILE A 18 8.09 2.53 10.88
C ILE A 18 8.82 2.10 12.16
N SER A 19 8.27 1.13 12.88
CA SER A 19 8.89 0.64 14.12
C SER A 19 10.20 -0.10 13.85
N GLU A 20 11.07 -0.18 14.87
CA GLU A 20 12.31 -0.94 14.79
C GLU A 20 12.08 -2.40 14.39
N GLN A 21 11.04 -3.02 14.95
CA GLN A 21 10.65 -4.39 14.60
C GLN A 21 10.36 -4.54 13.10
N VAL A 22 9.62 -3.59 12.50
CA VAL A 22 9.32 -3.61 11.06
C VAL A 22 10.59 -3.46 10.23
N ARG A 23 11.52 -2.58 10.64
CA ARG A 23 12.81 -2.44 9.94
C ARG A 23 13.61 -3.73 9.95
N VAL A 24 13.68 -4.43 11.09
CA VAL A 24 14.35 -5.72 11.19
C VAL A 24 13.70 -6.76 10.26
N ILE A 25 12.36 -6.81 10.20
CA ILE A 25 11.64 -7.71 9.30
C ILE A 25 11.99 -7.41 7.84
N VAL A 26 11.91 -6.14 7.42
CA VAL A 26 12.23 -5.71 6.05
C VAL A 26 13.65 -6.09 5.68
N LYS A 27 14.62 -5.82 6.55
CA LYS A 27 16.03 -6.19 6.34
C LYS A 27 16.20 -7.69 6.10
N GLN A 28 15.65 -8.53 6.97
CA GLN A 28 15.78 -9.98 6.85
C GLN A 28 15.04 -10.54 5.63
N TYR A 29 13.90 -9.95 5.27
CA TYR A 29 13.17 -10.35 4.08
C TYR A 29 13.89 -9.95 2.79
N ALA A 30 14.48 -8.75 2.75
CA ALA A 30 15.28 -8.28 1.63
C ALA A 30 16.52 -9.15 1.42
N GLU A 31 17.21 -9.52 2.50
CA GLU A 31 18.34 -10.46 2.47
C GLU A 31 17.92 -11.84 1.93
N TYR A 32 16.81 -12.40 2.42
CA TYR A 32 16.26 -13.67 1.93
C TYR A 32 15.88 -13.62 0.43
N ALA A 33 15.33 -12.50 -0.02
CA ALA A 33 14.86 -12.33 -1.40
C ALA A 33 15.98 -11.89 -2.37
N GLU A 34 17.21 -11.70 -1.89
CA GLU A 34 18.33 -11.13 -2.64
C GLU A 34 18.00 -9.76 -3.26
N ARG A 35 17.29 -8.91 -2.50
CA ARG A 35 16.87 -7.56 -2.90
C ARG A 35 17.39 -6.52 -1.92
N THR A 36 17.32 -5.25 -2.33
CA THR A 36 17.49 -4.13 -1.40
C THR A 36 16.26 -3.97 -0.50
N GLU A 37 16.44 -3.37 0.68
CA GLU A 37 15.32 -3.06 1.59
C GLU A 37 14.27 -2.17 0.89
N SER A 38 14.70 -1.23 0.05
CA SER A 38 13.80 -0.36 -0.72
C SER A 38 12.95 -1.14 -1.72
N GLU A 39 13.54 -2.03 -2.50
CA GLU A 39 12.78 -2.88 -3.44
C GLU A 39 11.81 -3.78 -2.70
N ALA A 40 12.23 -4.37 -1.57
CA ALA A 40 11.38 -5.21 -0.76
C ALA A 40 10.16 -4.43 -0.23
N VAL A 41 10.36 -3.19 0.23
CA VAL A 41 9.25 -2.33 0.67
C VAL A 41 8.34 -1.96 -0.50
N ASP A 42 8.90 -1.49 -1.61
CA ASP A 42 8.12 -1.04 -2.77
C ASP A 42 7.29 -2.19 -3.37
N GLU A 43 7.92 -3.32 -3.68
CA GLU A 43 7.22 -4.49 -4.23
C GLU A 43 6.17 -5.02 -3.25
N PHE A 44 6.48 -5.05 -1.95
CA PHE A 44 5.54 -5.60 -0.97
C PHE A 44 4.34 -4.68 -0.74
N LEU A 45 4.53 -3.36 -0.70
CA LEU A 45 3.44 -2.39 -0.52
C LEU A 45 2.50 -2.33 -1.73
N LEU A 46 2.98 -2.63 -2.94
CA LEU A 46 2.13 -2.73 -4.13
C LEU A 46 1.06 -3.83 -4.02
N ASN A 47 1.27 -4.85 -3.18
CA ASN A 47 0.26 -5.88 -2.93
C ASN A 47 -1.01 -5.34 -2.26
N ILE A 48 -1.02 -4.12 -1.73
CA ILE A 48 -2.26 -3.45 -1.29
C ILE A 48 -3.26 -3.34 -2.45
N LEU A 49 -2.79 -3.26 -3.69
CA LEU A 49 -3.63 -3.18 -4.88
C LEU A 49 -4.38 -4.49 -5.19
N ASP A 50 -4.12 -5.58 -4.45
CA ASP A 50 -4.86 -6.83 -4.54
C ASP A 50 -6.10 -6.85 -3.63
N ASP A 51 -6.27 -5.83 -2.76
CA ASP A 51 -7.49 -5.65 -1.98
C ASP A 51 -8.62 -5.13 -2.88
N LYS A 52 -9.48 -6.05 -3.33
CA LYS A 52 -10.65 -5.72 -4.17
C LYS A 52 -11.58 -4.70 -3.52
N LYS A 53 -11.77 -4.75 -2.20
CA LYS A 53 -12.64 -3.79 -1.49
C LYS A 53 -12.02 -2.40 -1.51
N PHE A 54 -10.70 -2.30 -1.37
CA PHE A 54 -9.99 -1.04 -1.51
C PHE A 54 -10.09 -0.46 -2.93
N ILE A 55 -9.91 -1.30 -3.96
CA ILE A 55 -10.08 -0.86 -5.36
C ILE A 55 -11.50 -0.37 -5.62
N GLU A 56 -12.53 -1.12 -5.17
CA GLU A 56 -13.93 -0.72 -5.27
C GLU A 56 -14.20 0.59 -4.52
N TRP A 57 -13.59 0.78 -3.36
CA TRP A 57 -13.71 2.03 -2.61
C TRP A 57 -13.08 3.22 -3.36
N ILE A 58 -11.94 3.04 -4.03
CA ILE A 58 -11.34 4.07 -4.90
C ILE A 58 -12.23 4.34 -6.12
N ALA A 59 -12.81 3.31 -6.72
CA ALA A 59 -13.74 3.44 -7.85
C ALA A 59 -14.95 4.33 -7.48
N ASN A 60 -15.46 4.20 -6.25
CA ASN A 60 -16.62 4.94 -5.76
C ASN A 60 -16.31 6.37 -5.26
N LYS A 61 -15.04 6.80 -5.22
CA LYS A 61 -14.68 8.17 -4.81
C LYS A 61 -15.07 9.20 -5.88
N ARG A 62 -15.63 10.34 -5.44
CA ARG A 62 -15.82 11.52 -6.30
C ARG A 62 -14.46 12.00 -6.82
N SER A 63 -14.38 12.29 -8.11
CA SER A 63 -13.16 12.80 -8.78
C SER A 63 -11.92 11.88 -8.61
N ASN A 64 -12.10 10.57 -8.74
CA ASN A 64 -11.03 9.57 -8.59
C ASN A 64 -10.02 9.51 -9.75
N LYS A 65 -10.28 10.14 -10.91
CA LYS A 65 -9.44 10.03 -12.12
C LYS A 65 -7.95 10.25 -11.87
N ARG A 66 -7.59 11.31 -11.13
CA ARG A 66 -6.19 11.63 -10.80
C ARG A 66 -5.58 10.61 -9.81
N ILE A 67 -6.39 10.05 -8.92
CA ILE A 67 -5.96 9.04 -7.95
C ILE A 67 -5.66 7.73 -8.69
N VAL A 68 -6.61 7.26 -9.51
CA VAL A 68 -6.49 6.07 -10.34
C VAL A 68 -5.26 6.14 -11.25
N GLU A 69 -5.00 7.31 -11.86
CA GLU A 69 -3.84 7.52 -12.71
C GLU A 69 -2.51 7.44 -11.93
N LYS A 70 -2.40 8.12 -10.79
CA LYS A 70 -1.19 8.06 -9.96
C LYS A 70 -0.93 6.68 -9.39
N MET A 71 -2.00 5.92 -9.12
CA MET A 71 -1.90 4.55 -8.62
C MET A 71 -1.64 3.51 -9.72
N GLY A 72 -1.73 3.89 -11.00
CA GLY A 72 -1.54 2.95 -12.11
C GLY A 72 -2.63 1.86 -12.20
N ILE A 73 -3.84 2.12 -11.69
CA ILE A 73 -4.91 1.11 -11.59
C ILE A 73 -6.07 1.32 -12.57
N LYS A 74 -5.83 2.01 -13.71
CA LYS A 74 -6.88 2.29 -14.71
C LYS A 74 -7.59 1.01 -15.17
N ASP A 75 -6.85 -0.06 -15.40
CA ASP A 75 -7.41 -1.35 -15.87
C ASP A 75 -8.07 -2.18 -14.75
N ARG A 76 -7.93 -1.75 -13.48
CA ARG A 76 -8.52 -2.44 -12.31
C ARG A 76 -9.81 -1.76 -11.83
N VAL A 77 -10.07 -0.54 -12.31
CA VAL A 77 -11.26 0.26 -11.97
C VAL A 77 -12.17 0.22 -13.19
N GLY A 78 -13.16 -0.69 -13.15
CA GLY A 78 -14.18 -0.86 -14.19
C GLY A 78 -15.27 0.20 -14.16
#